data_AF-V4AQI3-F1
#
_entry.id   AF-V4AQI3-F1
#
_cell.length_a   1.000
_cell.length_b   1.000
_cell.length_c   1.000
_cell.angle_alpha   90.00
_cell.angle_beta   90.00
_cell.angle_gamma   90.00
#
_symmetry.space_group_name_H-M   'P 1'
#
loop_
_entity.id
_entity.type
_entity.pdbx_description
1 polymer ?
#
loop_
_entity_poly.entity_id
_entity_poly.type
_entity_poly.pdbx_seq_one_letter_code
_entity_poly.pdbx_strand_id
1 'polypeptide(L)'
;MNFKSGLLVAAAVIVMANGQVVPGVCDTVICINGFCSVNALNQAVCQCEPGYKPSGTPQICVDIDECVEYDTLCNNQAGCCNFLGTYACLPCSAFTNKQARIPNSLLRRISDRK
;
A
#
# COMPACT_ATOMS: atom_id res chain seq x y z
N MET A 1 -40.85 31.89 -13.14
CA MET A 1 -40.26 30.95 -14.11
C MET A 1 -39.72 29.76 -13.33
N ASN A 2 -40.36 28.60 -13.51
CA ASN A 2 -39.99 27.33 -12.90
C ASN A 2 -38.97 26.62 -13.81
N PHE A 3 -37.90 26.06 -13.26
CA PHE A 3 -37.09 25.05 -13.94
C PHE A 3 -36.98 23.82 -13.03
N LYS A 4 -37.62 22.72 -13.45
CA LYS A 4 -37.32 21.34 -13.04
C LYS A 4 -36.75 20.63 -14.26
N SER A 5 -35.49 20.17 -14.23
CA SER A 5 -35.02 18.89 -14.82
C SER A 5 -33.51 18.68 -14.56
N GLY A 6 -33.11 17.44 -14.21
CA GLY A 6 -31.85 16.86 -14.69
C GLY A 6 -30.64 16.84 -13.75
N LEU A 7 -30.53 15.77 -12.96
CA LEU A 7 -29.33 14.98 -12.65
C LEU A 7 -27.93 15.58 -12.94
N LEU A 8 -27.19 15.98 -11.89
CA LEU A 8 -25.73 15.87 -11.85
C LEU A 8 -25.32 15.38 -10.45
N VAL A 9 -25.11 14.07 -10.39
CA VAL A 9 -24.23 13.28 -9.52
C VAL A 9 -23.94 13.86 -8.12
N ALA A 10 -24.42 13.16 -7.09
CA ALA A 10 -23.97 13.32 -5.72
C ALA A 10 -22.45 13.05 -5.61
N ALA A 11 -21.64 14.11 -5.68
CA ALA A 11 -20.26 14.07 -5.21
C ALA A 11 -20.25 14.55 -3.75
N ALA A 12 -20.60 13.66 -2.84
CA ALA A 12 -20.39 13.86 -1.42
C ALA A 12 -18.88 13.94 -1.15
N VAL A 13 -18.38 15.12 -0.73
CA VAL A 13 -17.65 15.37 0.53
C VAL A 13 -17.41 16.89 0.60
N ILE A 14 -18.24 17.61 1.36
CA ILE A 14 -17.89 18.95 1.85
C ILE A 14 -17.50 18.76 3.32
N VAL A 15 -16.22 18.88 3.63
CA VAL A 15 -15.78 19.11 5.01
C VAL A 15 -14.86 20.33 5.02
N MET A 16 -15.44 21.48 5.34
CA MET A 16 -14.73 22.72 5.61
C MET A 16 -14.94 23.06 7.10
N ALA A 17 -13.93 22.74 7.91
CA ALA A 17 -13.52 23.38 9.17
C ALA A 17 -12.63 22.38 9.93
N ASN A 18 -11.33 22.68 10.06
CA ASN A 18 -10.40 22.03 11.01
C ASN A 18 -9.83 20.64 10.63
N GLY A 19 -9.83 20.28 9.35
CA GLY A 19 -9.30 19.01 8.83
C GLY A 19 -9.36 19.03 7.31
N GLN A 20 -8.47 19.80 6.71
CA GLN A 20 -8.56 20.29 5.34
C GLN A 20 -8.33 19.15 4.32
N VAL A 21 -9.40 18.54 3.82
CA VAL A 21 -9.34 17.81 2.54
C VAL A 21 -9.48 18.85 1.45
N VAL A 22 -8.37 19.33 0.90
CA VAL A 22 -8.39 20.19 -0.29
C VAL A 22 -8.72 19.31 -1.49
N PRO A 23 -9.90 19.45 -2.12
CA PRO A 23 -10.24 18.69 -3.32
C PRO A 23 -9.23 19.02 -4.43
N GLY A 24 -8.69 18.02 -5.12
CA GLY A 24 -7.77 18.21 -6.24
C GLY A 24 -6.33 17.74 -6.06
N VAL A 25 -5.78 17.68 -4.82
CA VAL A 25 -4.34 17.43 -4.63
C VAL A 25 -3.94 16.00 -5.02
N CYS A 26 -4.77 15.01 -4.71
CA CYS A 26 -4.53 13.61 -5.04
C CYS A 26 -5.27 13.13 -6.31
N ASP A 27 -6.08 13.99 -6.94
CA ASP A 27 -7.00 13.58 -8.02
C ASP A 27 -6.27 13.07 -9.27
N THR A 28 -5.05 13.55 -9.52
CA THR A 28 -4.21 13.16 -10.66
C THR A 28 -2.93 12.44 -10.26
N VAL A 29 -2.73 12.21 -8.96
CA VAL A 29 -1.50 11.61 -8.43
C VAL A 29 -1.69 10.12 -8.26
N ILE A 30 -0.99 9.36 -9.11
CA ILE A 30 -0.97 7.91 -9.05
C ILE A 30 0.25 7.48 -8.23
N CYS A 31 0.03 6.64 -7.22
CA CYS A 31 1.08 6.01 -6.44
C CYS A 31 1.13 4.52 -6.78
N ILE A 32 2.29 3.99 -7.15
CA ILE A 32 2.47 2.56 -7.46
C ILE A 32 2.79 1.83 -6.15
N ASN A 33 1.98 0.81 -5.80
CA ASN A 33 2.02 0.06 -4.53
C ASN A 33 1.93 0.98 -3.30
N GLY A 34 1.07 1.99 -3.39
CA GLY A 34 0.93 3.04 -2.41
C GLY A 34 -0.39 3.80 -2.57
N PHE A 35 -0.65 4.71 -1.64
CA PHE A 35 -1.79 5.61 -1.69
C PHE A 35 -1.33 7.07 -1.57
N CYS A 36 -2.05 7.98 -2.23
CA CYS A 36 -1.78 9.40 -2.12
C CYS A 36 -2.31 9.94 -0.78
N SER A 37 -1.48 10.72 -0.10
CA SER A 37 -1.84 11.49 1.09
C SER A 37 -1.36 12.92 0.94
N VAL A 38 -1.95 13.85 1.70
CA VAL A 38 -1.59 15.27 1.65
C VAL A 38 -0.81 15.63 2.91
N ASN A 39 0.37 16.21 2.75
CA ASN A 39 1.19 16.64 3.89
C ASN A 39 0.72 17.99 4.47
N ALA A 40 1.33 18.42 5.58
CA ALA A 40 1.01 19.70 6.23
C ALA A 40 1.28 20.95 5.36
N LEU A 41 2.06 20.81 4.28
CA LEU A 41 2.34 21.87 3.30
C LEU A 41 1.40 21.81 2.09
N ASN A 42 0.35 21.00 2.16
CA ASN A 42 -0.63 20.81 1.09
C ASN A 42 -0.03 20.25 -0.22
N GLN A 43 0.98 19.39 -0.09
CA GLN A 43 1.61 18.68 -1.21
C GLN A 43 1.17 17.22 -1.23
N ALA A 44 1.01 16.67 -2.43
CA ALA A 44 0.75 15.24 -2.62
C ALA A 44 2.00 14.42 -2.27
N VAL A 45 1.83 13.41 -1.42
CA VAL A 45 2.88 12.48 -1.01
C VAL A 45 2.36 11.07 -1.16
N CYS A 46 3.13 10.22 -1.81
CA CYS A 46 2.81 8.80 -1.89
C CYS A 46 3.29 8.07 -0.63
N GLN A 47 2.34 7.51 0.10
CA GLN A 47 2.58 6.64 1.23
C GLN A 47 2.57 5.19 0.72
N CYS A 48 3.61 4.42 1.02
CA CYS A 48 3.69 3.03 0.58
C CYS A 48 2.71 2.14 1.34
N GLU A 49 2.14 1.16 0.63
CA GLU A 49 1.35 0.10 1.25
C GLU A 49 2.20 -0.74 2.20
N PRO A 50 1.60 -1.43 3.19
CA PRO A 50 2.33 -2.37 4.03
C PRO A 50 3.09 -3.41 3.21
N GLY A 51 4.34 -3.67 3.56
CA GLY A 51 5.24 -4.55 2.79
C GLY A 51 5.99 -3.84 1.66
N TYR A 52 5.81 -2.54 1.48
CA TYR A 52 6.53 -1.74 0.47
C TYR A 52 7.29 -0.57 1.08
N LYS A 53 8.37 -0.15 0.43
CA LYS A 53 9.21 1.01 0.79
C LYS A 53 9.45 1.93 -0.40
N PRO A 54 9.81 3.21 -0.18
CA PRO A 54 10.08 4.14 -1.27
C PRO A 54 11.25 3.69 -2.17
N SER A 55 11.06 3.76 -3.48
CA SER A 55 12.05 3.38 -4.51
C SER A 55 13.12 4.47 -4.77
N GLY A 56 13.02 5.62 -4.11
CA GLY A 56 13.80 6.83 -4.41
C GLY A 56 13.22 7.68 -5.55
N THR A 57 12.39 7.10 -6.42
CA THR A 57 11.52 7.87 -7.32
C THR A 57 10.25 8.28 -6.58
N PRO A 58 9.87 9.58 -6.57
CA PRO A 58 8.59 10.01 -6.03
C PRO A 58 7.47 9.21 -6.72
N GLN A 59 6.50 8.70 -5.96
CA GLN A 59 5.36 7.89 -6.42
C GLN A 59 5.57 6.38 -6.59
N ILE A 60 6.80 5.87 -6.50
CA ILE A 60 7.05 4.44 -6.65
C ILE A 60 7.44 3.83 -5.32
N CYS A 61 6.62 2.87 -4.89
CA CYS A 61 6.94 1.98 -3.79
C CYS A 61 7.36 0.62 -4.33
N VAL A 62 8.51 0.15 -3.87
CA VAL A 62 9.08 -1.16 -4.19
C VAL A 62 8.83 -2.11 -3.05
N ASP A 63 8.65 -3.37 -3.40
CA ASP A 63 8.52 -4.46 -2.46
C ASP A 63 9.72 -4.48 -1.49
N ILE A 64 9.43 -4.71 -0.22
CA ILE A 64 10.46 -4.96 0.79
C ILE A 64 10.81 -6.44 0.69
N ASP A 65 12.06 -6.76 0.39
CA ASP A 65 12.50 -8.15 0.47
C ASP A 65 12.75 -8.49 1.94
N GLU A 66 11.71 -8.96 2.60
CA GLU A 66 11.74 -9.23 4.03
C GLU A 66 12.80 -10.28 4.39
N CYS A 67 13.03 -11.25 3.50
CA CYS A 67 14.01 -12.31 3.70
C CYS A 67 15.45 -11.81 3.65
N VAL A 68 15.71 -10.70 2.95
CA VAL A 68 17.04 -10.08 2.84
C VAL A 68 17.22 -8.98 3.89
N GLU A 69 16.16 -8.22 4.18
CA GLU A 69 16.25 -7.07 5.08
C GLU A 69 16.23 -7.47 6.56
N TYR A 70 15.74 -8.67 6.89
CA TYR A 70 15.51 -9.07 8.27
C TYR A 70 15.90 -10.53 8.57
N ASP A 71 17.10 -10.71 9.12
CA ASP A 71 17.67 -12.03 9.41
C ASP A 71 16.87 -12.90 10.40
N THR A 72 16.05 -12.28 11.27
CA THR A 72 15.37 -12.98 12.38
C THR A 72 13.89 -13.27 12.14
N LEU A 73 13.30 -12.89 11.00
CA LEU A 73 11.85 -12.97 10.77
C LEU A 73 11.23 -14.35 10.97
N CYS A 74 11.98 -15.40 10.59
CA CYS A 74 11.48 -16.76 10.58
C CYS A 74 11.98 -17.60 11.76
N ASN A 75 12.58 -17.00 12.80
CA ASN A 75 12.88 -17.67 14.09
C ASN A 75 13.34 -19.14 13.97
N ASN A 76 14.37 -19.41 13.16
CA ASN A 76 14.93 -20.75 12.88
C ASN A 76 14.06 -21.72 12.05
N GLN A 77 13.04 -21.24 11.35
CA GLN A 77 12.28 -22.04 10.38
C GLN A 77 13.15 -22.37 9.15
N ALA A 78 12.74 -23.40 8.40
CA ALA A 78 13.53 -24.03 7.34
C ALA A 78 13.89 -23.12 6.14
N GLY A 79 13.32 -21.91 6.06
CA GLY A 79 13.65 -20.94 5.04
C GLY A 79 12.72 -19.73 5.07
N CYS A 80 13.02 -18.76 4.22
CA CYS A 80 12.19 -17.60 3.95
C CYS A 80 11.96 -17.48 2.44
N CYS A 81 10.74 -17.13 2.05
CA CYS A 81 10.44 -16.76 0.68
C CYS A 81 9.70 -15.43 0.62
N ASN A 82 10.27 -14.50 -0.14
CA ASN A 82 9.72 -13.17 -0.37
C ASN A 82 8.61 -13.19 -1.43
N PHE A 83 7.56 -12.40 -1.21
CA PHE A 83 6.44 -12.18 -2.13
C PHE A 83 6.06 -10.69 -2.14
N LEU A 84 5.30 -10.27 -3.14
CA LEU A 84 4.87 -8.87 -3.23
C LEU A 84 3.99 -8.47 -2.03
N GLY A 85 4.52 -7.58 -1.19
CA GLY A 85 3.90 -7.02 0.00
C GLY A 85 3.88 -7.94 1.22
N THR A 86 4.55 -9.08 1.19
CA THR A 86 4.50 -10.10 2.26
C THR A 86 5.54 -11.20 2.08
N TYR A 87 5.76 -12.02 3.10
CA TYR A 87 6.64 -13.18 3.02
C TYR A 87 6.01 -14.43 3.62
N ALA A 88 6.61 -15.58 3.33
CA ALA A 88 6.30 -16.85 3.97
C ALA A 88 7.56 -17.48 4.55
N CYS A 89 7.45 -18.07 5.74
CA CYS A 89 8.55 -18.78 6.38
C CYS A 89 8.62 -20.24 5.96
N LEU A 90 8.76 -20.44 4.66
CA LEU A 90 9.02 -21.71 4.01
C LEU A 90 10.09 -21.46 2.92
N PRO A 91 10.88 -22.46 2.54
CA PRO A 91 11.81 -22.34 1.42
C PRO A 91 11.07 -21.92 0.15
N CYS A 92 11.68 -21.05 -0.68
CA CYS A 92 11.07 -20.64 -1.94
C CYS A 92 10.79 -21.78 -2.92
N SER A 93 11.48 -22.91 -2.79
CA SER A 93 11.21 -24.12 -3.57
C SER A 93 9.86 -24.77 -3.26
N ALA A 94 9.20 -24.40 -2.16
CA ALA A 94 7.86 -24.88 -1.81
C ALA A 94 6.75 -24.24 -2.67
N PHE A 95 7.06 -23.21 -3.47
CA PHE A 95 6.08 -22.44 -4.23
C PHE A 95 6.38 -22.52 -5.73
N THR A 96 5.38 -22.95 -6.51
CA THR A 96 5.49 -23.06 -7.98
C THR A 96 5.39 -21.71 -8.69
N ASN A 97 4.84 -20.69 -8.03
CA ASN A 97 4.75 -19.33 -8.55
C ASN A 97 4.93 -18.31 -7.41
N LYS A 98 6.01 -17.53 -7.46
CA LYS A 98 6.36 -16.49 -6.47
C LYS A 98 5.50 -15.21 -6.56
N GLN A 99 4.53 -15.20 -7.47
CA GLN A 99 3.61 -14.07 -7.74
C GLN A 99 2.13 -14.50 -7.69
N ALA A 100 1.81 -15.77 -7.36
CA ALA A 100 0.44 -16.28 -7.35
C ALA A 100 -0.04 -16.69 -5.95
N ARG A 101 -1.36 -16.59 -5.76
CA ARG A 101 -2.16 -16.93 -4.56
C ARG A 101 -1.54 -18.03 -3.70
N ILE A 102 -0.87 -17.62 -2.64
CA ILE A 102 -0.57 -18.47 -1.49
C ILE A 102 -1.78 -18.42 -0.57
N PRO A 103 -2.13 -19.52 0.13
CA PRO A 103 -3.08 -19.44 1.23
C PRO A 103 -2.67 -18.35 2.22
N ASN A 104 -3.62 -17.46 2.57
CA ASN A 104 -3.39 -16.40 3.54
C ASN A 104 -2.87 -16.91 4.91
N SER A 105 -3.10 -18.18 5.23
CA SER A 105 -2.59 -18.85 6.43
C SER A 105 -1.06 -19.03 6.45
N LEU A 106 -0.40 -18.94 5.28
CA LEU A 106 1.06 -19.05 5.15
C LEU A 106 1.76 -17.69 5.06
N LEU A 107 0.99 -16.63 4.78
CA LEU A 107 1.50 -15.27 4.67
C LEU A 107 1.77 -14.67 6.04
N ARG A 108 2.87 -13.93 6.15
CA ARG A 108 3.29 -13.21 7.35
C ARG A 108 3.41 -11.73 7.02
N ARG A 109 3.09 -10.87 7.99
CA ARG A 109 3.33 -9.43 7.88
C ARG A 109 4.49 -9.00 8.75
N ILE A 110 5.21 -7.97 8.32
CA ILE A 110 6.26 -7.32 9.13
C ILE A 110 5.74 -6.87 10.50
N SER A 111 4.44 -6.52 10.59
CA SER A 111 3.75 -6.13 11.84
C SER A 111 3.61 -7.26 12.86
N ASP A 112 3.71 -8.53 12.42
CA ASP A 112 3.47 -9.71 13.25
C ASP A 112 4.72 -10.13 14.04
N ARG A 113 5.81 -9.35 13.93
CA ARG A 113 7.10 -9.53 14.64
C ARG A 113 7.06 -9.20 16.15
N LYS A 114 5.89 -9.15 16.78
CA LYS A 114 5.78 -8.90 18.22
C LYS A 114 6.14 -10.14 19.05
#